data_AF-A0A538KDK2-F1
#
_entry.id   AF-A0A538KDK2-F1
#
_cell.length_a   1.000
_cell.length_b   1.000
_cell.length_c   1.000
_cell.angle_alpha   90.00
_cell.angle_beta   90.00
_cell.angle_gamma   90.00
#
_symmetry.space_group_name_H-M   'P 1'
#
loop_
_entity.id
_entity.type
_entity.pdbx_description
1 polymer ?
#
loop_
_entity_poly.entity_id
_entity_poly.type
_entity_poly.pdbx_seq_one_letter_code
_entity_poly.pdbx_strand_id
1 'polypeptide(L)'
;MPERTYTADEVDAAVARLTEPGRLQHAQEVVTHAAPSLQRVLDDALAMGGFFGQAHEGELARAAGEPDGEERLRRVRTLVAEETRLGMLVGVAVGFELAHELMTSDEEE
;
A
#
# COMPACT_ATOMS: atom_id res chain seq x y z
N MET A 1 -19.93 15.71 -5.94
CA MET A 1 -20.86 14.63 -6.33
C MET A 1 -21.14 13.74 -5.12
N PRO A 2 -22.30 13.09 -4.95
CA PRO A 2 -22.47 12.12 -3.86
C PRO A 2 -21.44 11.00 -4.03
N GLU A 3 -20.73 10.64 -2.95
CA GLU A 3 -19.80 9.51 -2.94
C GLU A 3 -20.53 8.26 -3.42
N ARG A 4 -20.17 7.77 -4.61
CA ARG A 4 -20.73 6.55 -5.16
C ARG A 4 -20.13 5.37 -4.38
N THR A 5 -20.96 4.68 -3.60
CA THR A 5 -20.54 3.45 -2.91
C THR A 5 -20.43 2.32 -3.93
N TYR A 6 -19.28 1.63 -3.97
CA TYR A 6 -19.04 0.49 -4.84
C TYR A 6 -19.43 -0.83 -4.16
N THR A 7 -19.99 -1.76 -4.92
CA THR A 7 -20.28 -3.13 -4.47
C THR A 7 -19.04 -4.03 -4.58
N ALA A 8 -19.03 -5.16 -3.85
CA ALA A 8 -17.94 -6.14 -3.91
C ALA A 8 -17.74 -6.69 -5.34
N ASP A 9 -18.84 -7.01 -6.05
CA ASP A 9 -18.78 -7.51 -7.42
C ASP A 9 -18.18 -6.49 -8.41
N GLU A 10 -18.47 -5.21 -8.22
CA GLU A 10 -17.87 -4.13 -9.04
C GLU A 10 -16.36 -4.01 -8.78
N VAL A 11 -15.94 -4.16 -7.52
CA VAL A 11 -14.52 -4.18 -7.14
C VAL A 11 -13.82 -5.38 -7.74
N ASP A 12 -14.38 -6.58 -7.62
CA ASP A 12 -13.81 -7.81 -8.19
C ASP A 12 -13.70 -7.73 -9.72
N ALA A 13 -14.73 -7.20 -10.38
CA ALA A 13 -14.69 -6.97 -11.82
C ALA A 13 -13.62 -5.93 -12.23
N ALA A 14 -13.40 -4.90 -11.41
CA ALA A 14 -12.32 -3.94 -11.63
C ALA A 14 -10.94 -4.58 -11.46
N VAL A 15 -10.74 -5.39 -10.43
CA VAL A 15 -9.51 -6.16 -10.22
C VAL A 15 -9.24 -7.09 -11.40
N ALA A 16 -10.26 -7.80 -11.90
CA ALA A 16 -10.11 -8.65 -13.09
C ALA A 16 -9.59 -7.86 -14.31
N ARG A 17 -10.15 -6.67 -14.56
CA ARG A 17 -9.68 -5.79 -15.65
C ARG A 17 -8.25 -5.28 -15.47
N LEU A 18 -7.80 -5.06 -14.23
CA LEU A 18 -6.42 -4.65 -13.94
C LEU A 18 -5.39 -5.75 -14.25
N THR A 19 -5.81 -7.02 -14.20
CA THR A 19 -4.95 -8.17 -14.55
C THR A 19 -4.84 -8.43 -16.05
N GLU A 20 -5.60 -7.70 -16.88
CA GLU A 20 -5.43 -7.72 -18.33
C GLU A 20 -4.01 -7.25 -18.73
N PRO A 21 -3.32 -7.95 -19.66
CA PRO A 21 -1.97 -7.57 -20.07
C PRO A 21 -1.88 -6.11 -20.50
N GLY A 22 -0.91 -5.37 -19.95
CA GLY A 22 -0.61 -3.99 -20.35
C GLY A 22 -1.42 -2.89 -19.64
N ARG A 23 -2.52 -3.21 -18.93
CA ARG A 23 -3.31 -2.18 -18.23
C ARG A 23 -2.58 -1.54 -17.06
N LEU A 24 -1.81 -2.32 -16.32
CA LEU A 24 -0.95 -1.79 -15.27
C LEU A 24 0.29 -1.07 -15.81
N GLN A 25 0.68 -1.32 -17.06
CA GLN A 25 1.92 -0.80 -17.61
C GLN A 25 1.89 0.73 -17.73
N HIS A 26 0.78 1.29 -18.25
CA HIS A 26 0.61 2.74 -18.32
C HIS A 26 0.56 3.39 -16.93
N ALA A 27 -0.17 2.76 -15.98
CA ALA A 27 -0.21 3.24 -14.60
C ALA A 27 1.19 3.22 -13.94
N GLN A 28 1.98 2.18 -14.20
CA GLN A 28 3.36 2.06 -13.72
C GLN A 28 4.27 3.15 -14.29
N GLU A 29 4.14 3.49 -15.57
CA GLU A 29 4.90 4.57 -16.21
C GLU A 29 4.60 5.94 -15.57
N VAL A 30 3.33 6.26 -15.36
CA VAL A 30 2.91 7.51 -14.70
C VAL A 30 3.39 7.57 -13.25
N VAL A 31 3.21 6.48 -12.48
CA VAL A 31 3.67 6.39 -11.10
C VAL A 31 5.19 6.52 -10.98
N THR A 32 5.95 5.98 -11.95
CA THR A 32 7.42 6.09 -11.94
C THR A 32 7.89 7.54 -11.97
N HIS A 33 7.19 8.42 -12.68
CA HIS A 33 7.51 9.86 -12.71
C HIS A 33 7.14 10.57 -11.39
N ALA A 34 6.06 10.13 -10.74
CA ALA A 34 5.60 10.69 -9.46
C ALA A 34 6.26 10.04 -8.22
N ALA A 35 7.05 8.98 -8.41
CA ALA A 35 7.55 8.11 -7.34
C ALA A 35 8.23 8.85 -6.17
N PRO A 36 9.10 9.87 -6.38
CA PRO A 36 9.73 10.57 -5.26
C PRO A 36 8.75 11.36 -4.37
N SER A 37 7.65 11.85 -4.96
CA SER A 37 6.60 12.56 -4.21
C SER A 37 5.65 11.58 -3.54
N LEU A 38 5.29 10.50 -4.23
CA LEU A 38 4.46 9.43 -3.67
C LEU A 38 5.13 8.74 -2.48
N GLN A 39 6.45 8.52 -2.54
CA GLN A 39 7.19 7.94 -1.43
C GLN A 39 7.02 8.75 -0.14
N ARG A 40 7.09 10.08 -0.23
CA ARG A 40 6.88 10.97 0.93
C ARG A 40 5.47 10.83 1.52
N VAL A 41 4.45 10.79 0.66
CA VAL A 41 3.06 10.60 1.10
C VAL A 41 2.86 9.24 1.77
N LEU A 42 3.47 8.19 1.22
CA LEU A 42 3.43 6.84 1.79
C LEU A 42 4.13 6.79 3.16
N ASP A 43 5.32 7.38 3.26
CA ASP A 43 6.07 7.44 4.53
C ASP A 43 5.26 8.18 5.61
N ASP A 44 4.65 9.31 5.27
CA ASP A 44 3.79 10.08 6.19
C ASP A 44 2.54 9.28 6.59
N ALA A 45 1.87 8.62 5.64
CA ALA A 45 0.70 7.79 5.92
C ALA A 45 1.03 6.60 6.84
N LEU A 46 2.19 5.96 6.61
CA LEU A 46 2.69 4.86 7.43
C LEU A 46 3.03 5.33 8.85
N ALA A 47 3.63 6.51 8.98
CA ALA A 47 3.94 7.13 10.27
C ALA A 47 2.67 7.53 11.04
N MET A 48 1.71 8.19 10.38
CA MET A 48 0.45 8.64 11.00
C MET A 48 -0.42 7.48 11.49
N GLY A 49 -0.46 6.37 10.75
CA GLY A 49 -1.20 5.18 11.16
C GLY A 49 -0.52 4.37 12.27
N GLY A 50 0.68 4.79 12.72
CA GLY A 50 1.43 4.10 13.77
C GLY A 50 1.90 2.70 13.38
N PHE A 51 1.93 2.38 12.08
CA PHE A 51 2.18 1.03 11.57
C PHE A 51 3.60 0.53 11.88
N PHE A 52 4.57 1.44 11.94
CA PHE A 52 5.99 1.15 12.25
C PHE A 52 6.49 1.86 13.51
N GLY A 53 5.63 1.97 14.53
CA GLY A 53 5.98 2.57 15.82
C GLY A 53 6.81 1.67 16.74
N GLN A 54 7.01 2.10 17.99
CA GLN A 54 7.85 1.40 18.99
C GLN A 54 7.47 -0.08 19.23
N ALA A 55 6.21 -0.45 19.04
CA ALA A 55 5.77 -1.84 19.15
C ALA A 55 6.40 -2.73 18.06
N HIS A 56 6.49 -2.22 16.83
CA HIS A 56 7.11 -2.90 15.70
C HIS A 56 8.63 -3.00 15.88
N GLU A 57 9.30 -1.93 16.33
CA GLU A 57 10.73 -1.98 16.67
C GLU A 57 11.04 -3.04 17.75
N GLY A 58 10.16 -3.20 18.74
CA GLY A 58 10.26 -4.23 19.76
C GLY A 58 10.15 -5.65 19.21
N GLU A 59 9.23 -5.90 18.28
CA GLU A 59 9.10 -7.18 17.58
C GLU A 59 10.30 -7.48 16.68
N LEU A 60 10.80 -6.47 15.96
CA LEU A 60 11.99 -6.60 15.13
C LEU A 60 13.22 -6.97 15.98
N ALA A 61 13.41 -6.30 17.13
CA ALA A 61 14.48 -6.60 18.07
C ALA A 61 14.34 -8.01 18.67
N ARG A 62 13.12 -8.45 19.00
CA ARG A 62 12.85 -9.82 19.48
C ARG A 62 13.16 -10.86 18.42
N ALA A 63 12.78 -10.63 17.16
CA ALA A 63 13.09 -11.52 16.06
C ALA A 63 14.60 -11.58 15.82
N ALA A 64 15.30 -10.43 15.80
CA ALA A 64 16.74 -10.37 15.60
C ALA A 64 17.54 -11.05 16.73
N GLY A 65 17.08 -10.91 17.98
CA GLY A 65 17.69 -11.49 19.16
C GLY A 65 17.37 -12.97 19.41
N GLU A 66 16.54 -13.60 18.59
CA GLU A 66 16.15 -15.00 18.76
C GLU A 66 17.35 -15.95 18.56
N PRO A 67 17.76 -16.73 19.57
CA PRO A 67 18.92 -17.61 19.50
C PRO A 67 18.75 -18.77 18.52
N ASP A 68 17.55 -19.35 18.42
CA ASP A 68 17.27 -20.42 17.46
C ASP A 68 17.17 -19.87 16.04
N GLY A 69 18.02 -20.38 15.14
CA GLY A 69 18.08 -19.93 13.75
C GLY A 69 16.80 -20.20 12.95
N GLU A 70 16.12 -21.32 13.20
CA GLU A 70 14.88 -21.64 12.49
C GLU A 70 13.72 -20.77 12.98
N GLU A 71 13.62 -20.59 14.29
CA GLU A 71 12.61 -19.72 14.90
C GLU A 71 12.82 -18.25 14.52
N ARG A 72 14.08 -17.78 14.50
CA ARG A 72 14.44 -16.45 14.00
C ARG A 72 13.95 -16.25 12.57
N LEU A 73 14.21 -17.21 11.69
CA LEU A 73 13.78 -17.12 10.29
C LEU A 73 12.25 -17.14 10.14
N ARG A 74 11.53 -17.94 10.94
CA ARG A 74 10.06 -17.91 10.97
C ARG A 74 9.56 -16.53 11.37
N ARG A 75 10.07 -15.95 12.45
CA ARG A 75 9.64 -14.64 12.95
C ARG A 75 9.89 -13.52 11.94
N VAL A 76 11.07 -13.50 11.34
CA VAL A 76 11.39 -12.53 10.28
C VAL A 76 10.44 -12.67 9.10
N ARG A 77 10.12 -13.90 8.66
CA ARG A 77 9.16 -14.11 7.57
C ARG A 77 7.76 -13.61 7.92
N THR A 78 7.31 -13.83 9.16
CA THR A 78 6.03 -13.31 9.63
C THR A 78 6.01 -11.79 9.59
N LEU A 79 7.04 -11.13 10.13
CA LEU A 79 7.14 -9.67 10.13
C LEU A 79 7.13 -9.11 8.70
N VAL A 80 7.94 -9.66 7.79
CA VAL A 80 7.96 -9.23 6.39
C VAL A 80 6.60 -9.41 5.71
N ALA A 81 5.89 -10.51 5.99
CA ALA A 81 4.56 -10.74 5.42
C ALA A 81 3.53 -9.73 5.94
N GLU A 82 3.60 -9.36 7.21
CA GLU A 82 2.75 -8.34 7.82
C GLU A 82 3.04 -6.95 7.27
N GLU A 83 4.32 -6.55 7.22
CA GLU A 83 4.78 -5.29 6.62
C GLU A 83 4.33 -5.17 5.17
N THR A 84 4.48 -6.24 4.38
CA THR A 84 4.07 -6.26 2.97
C THR A 84 2.56 -6.05 2.85
N ARG A 85 1.76 -6.69 3.71
CA ARG A 85 0.30 -6.51 3.71
C ARG A 85 -0.09 -5.08 4.07
N LEU A 86 0.56 -4.49 5.07
CA LEU A 86 0.31 -3.11 5.49
C LEU A 86 0.72 -2.11 4.41
N GLY A 87 1.91 -2.26 3.84
CA GLY A 87 2.39 -1.42 2.75
C GLY A 87 1.47 -1.49 1.52
N MET A 88 0.96 -2.68 1.18
CA MET A 88 -0.03 -2.83 0.11
C MET A 88 -1.34 -2.10 0.45
N LEU A 89 -1.86 -2.24 1.67
CA LEU A 89 -3.11 -1.57 2.09
C LEU A 89 -2.98 -0.05 2.00
N VAL A 90 -1.88 0.50 2.54
CA VAL A 90 -1.62 1.95 2.49
C VAL A 90 -1.39 2.40 1.05
N GLY A 91 -0.63 1.66 0.26
CA GLY A 91 -0.41 1.97 -1.15
C GLY A 91 -1.71 2.03 -1.97
N VAL A 92 -2.63 1.09 -1.74
CA VAL A 92 -3.95 1.10 -2.39
C VAL A 92 -4.79 2.29 -1.92
N ALA A 93 -4.80 2.61 -0.62
CA ALA A 93 -5.53 3.76 -0.11
C ALA A 93 -5.02 5.08 -0.69
N VAL A 94 -3.69 5.29 -0.72
CA VAL A 94 -3.09 6.47 -1.34
C VAL A 94 -3.41 6.54 -2.84
N GLY A 95 -3.37 5.40 -3.55
CA GLY A 95 -3.74 5.34 -4.96
C GLY A 95 -5.22 5.69 -5.21
N PHE A 96 -6.12 5.29 -4.32
CA PHE A 96 -7.54 5.61 -4.41
C PHE A 96 -7.80 7.12 -4.22
N GLU A 97 -7.22 7.72 -3.18
CA GLU A 97 -7.33 9.16 -2.93
C GLU A 97 -6.70 9.99 -4.05
N LEU A 98 -5.54 9.57 -4.57
CA LEU A 98 -4.91 10.24 -5.71
C LEU A 98 -5.83 10.24 -6.94
N ALA A 99 -6.47 9.11 -7.24
CA ALA A 99 -7.41 9.03 -8.36
C ALA A 99 -8.62 9.96 -8.14
N HIS A 100 -9.12 10.06 -6.90
CA HIS A 100 -10.21 10.96 -6.55
C HIS A 100 -9.85 12.44 -6.74
N GLU A 101 -8.65 12.83 -6.30
CA GLU A 101 -8.14 14.20 -6.46
C GLU A 101 -8.00 14.58 -7.95
N LEU A 102 -7.47 13.66 -8.77
CA LEU A 102 -7.33 13.88 -10.21
C LEU A 102 -8.68 14.01 -10.92
N MET A 103 -9.66 13.17 -10.59
CA MET A 103 -11.01 13.26 -11.17
C MET A 103 -11.73 14.57 -10.77
N THR A 104 -11.50 15.05 -9.56
CA THR A 104 -12.09 16.33 -9.10
C THR A 104 -11.44 17.51 -9.83
N SER A 105 -10.12 17.46 -10.05
CA SER A 105 -9.38 18.49 -10.79
C SER A 105 -9.82 18.60 -12.25
N ASP A 106 -10.11 17.47 -12.91
CA ASP A 106 -10.60 17.43 -14.30
C ASP A 106 -12.04 17.99 -14.47
N GLU A 107 -12.85 18.05 -13.40
CA GLU A 107 -14.21 18.58 -13.44
C GLU A 107 -14.27 20.11 -13.26
N GLU A 108 -13.18 20.74 -12.79
CA GLU A 108 -13.09 22.19 -12.53
C GLU A 108 -12.53 23.01 -13.71
N GLU A 109 -12.02 22.34 -14.76
CA GLU A 109 -11.58 22.95 -16.04
C GLU A 109 -12.68 22.97 -17.13
#